data_AF-A0A1L5KWM8-F1
#
_entry.id   AF-A0A1L5KWM8-F1
#
_cell.length_a   1.000
_cell.length_b   1.000
_cell.length_c   1.000
_cell.angle_alpha   90.00
_cell.angle_beta   90.00
_cell.angle_gamma   90.00
#
_symmetry.space_group_name_H-M   'P 1'
#
loop_
_entity.id
_entity.type
_entity.pdbx_description
1 polymer ?
#
loop_
_entity_poly.entity_id
_entity_poly.type
_entity_poly.pdbx_seq_one_letter_code
_entity_poly.pdbx_strand_id
1 'polypeptide(L)'
;RVAVDKAIWTSINYEEFLQKMQLAGYEVRQGKHLSFRAPEQKNFTYMKSLGSYYSEENVRIRLAKNRNKIKAPRHLSREARLYINISTYVTTGNREGFERWAKLNNLKEAARTFNYLSENNLLNYEDFQQHVSDVDASVKAADQRITQINSELSTQKIIQKHCDSYRLCRKVIEDCKSAKNPKAYRTKHQAEYQLHDSLKKELQDLGVTKIPSSNKIQNRIENLESEQAATVREKQELQKKQKTLNIIRQNFTALLNAPEMQIPISEKELTL
;
A
#
# COMPACT_ATOMS: atom_id res chain seq x y z
N ARG A 1 -0.05 38.51 -29.04
CA ARG A 1 0.06 37.07 -29.41
C ARG A 1 0.61 36.24 -28.25
N VAL A 2 1.82 36.52 -27.73
CA VAL A 2 2.44 35.77 -26.61
C VAL A 2 1.53 35.64 -25.37
N ALA A 3 0.94 36.74 -24.89
CA ALA A 3 0.02 36.71 -23.74
C ALA A 3 -1.22 35.84 -23.99
N VAL A 4 -1.78 35.89 -25.21
CA VAL A 4 -2.93 35.09 -25.62
C VAL A 4 -2.56 33.60 -25.66
N ASP A 5 -1.42 33.23 -26.23
CA ASP A 5 -0.99 31.83 -26.26
C ASP A 5 -0.69 31.28 -24.85
N LYS A 6 -0.10 32.09 -23.97
CA LYS A 6 0.12 31.74 -22.56
C LYS A 6 -1.20 31.54 -21.81
N ALA A 7 -2.18 32.42 -22.04
CA ALA A 7 -3.52 32.29 -21.45
C ALA A 7 -4.25 31.05 -21.98
N ILE A 8 -4.20 30.77 -23.29
CA ILE A 8 -4.81 29.57 -23.88
C ILE A 8 -4.17 28.30 -23.32
N TRP A 9 -2.83 28.26 -23.22
CA TRP A 9 -2.10 27.08 -22.75
C TRP A 9 -2.39 26.74 -21.28
N THR A 10 -2.60 27.76 -20.46
CA THR A 10 -2.84 27.58 -19.02
C THR A 10 -4.32 27.43 -18.66
N SER A 11 -5.26 27.68 -19.58
CA SER A 11 -6.70 27.66 -19.29
C SER A 11 -7.37 26.37 -19.72
N ILE A 12 -8.42 26.00 -18.97
CA ILE A 12 -9.15 24.73 -19.08
C ILE A 12 -10.52 24.95 -19.74
N ASN A 13 -11.04 26.18 -19.69
CA ASN A 13 -12.27 26.58 -20.36
C ASN A 13 -12.18 28.02 -20.88
N TYR A 14 -13.18 28.44 -21.65
CA TYR A 14 -13.18 29.75 -22.31
C TYR A 14 -13.29 30.91 -21.33
N GLU A 15 -14.05 30.74 -20.24
CA GLU A 15 -14.22 31.77 -19.20
C GLU A 15 -12.92 32.02 -18.43
N GLU A 16 -12.21 30.95 -18.05
CA GLU A 16 -10.91 31.02 -17.38
C GLU A 16 -9.85 31.69 -18.26
N PHE A 17 -9.89 31.42 -19.57
CA PHE A 17 -9.04 32.12 -20.54
C PHE A 17 -9.28 33.64 -20.50
N LEU A 18 -10.54 34.08 -20.47
CA LEU A 18 -10.88 35.50 -20.40
C LEU A 18 -10.48 36.12 -19.06
N GLN A 19 -10.71 35.43 -17.95
CA GLN A 19 -10.27 35.86 -16.62
C GLN A 19 -8.75 36.03 -16.55
N LYS A 20 -7.97 35.11 -17.13
CA LYS A 20 -6.50 35.22 -17.16
C LYS A 20 -6.01 36.37 -18.02
N MET A 21 -6.72 36.69 -19.11
CA MET A 21 -6.42 37.88 -19.89
C MET A 21 -6.67 39.15 -19.07
N GLN A 22 -7.77 39.22 -18.30
CA GLN A 22 -8.07 40.33 -17.40
C GLN A 22 -7.03 40.46 -16.27
N LEU A 23 -6.64 39.36 -15.63
CA LEU A 23 -5.60 39.32 -14.60
C LEU A 23 -4.23 39.72 -15.14
N ALA A 24 -3.97 39.47 -16.42
CA ALA A 24 -2.76 39.94 -17.10
C ALA A 24 -2.82 41.43 -17.50
N GLY A 25 -3.86 42.16 -17.07
CA GLY A 25 -4.05 43.59 -17.31
C GLY A 25 -4.70 43.92 -18.66
N TYR A 26 -5.21 42.94 -19.40
CA TYR A 26 -5.89 43.21 -20.66
C TYR A 26 -7.37 43.51 -20.44
N GLU A 27 -7.85 44.59 -21.04
CA GLU A 27 -9.28 44.80 -21.11
C GLU A 27 -9.89 43.94 -22.20
N VAL A 28 -10.96 43.24 -21.84
CA VAL A 28 -11.63 42.26 -22.68
C VAL A 28 -12.99 42.80 -23.10
N ARG A 29 -13.23 42.90 -24.41
CA ARG A 29 -14.54 43.29 -24.95
C ARG A 29 -15.13 42.15 -25.78
N GLN A 30 -16.27 41.65 -25.32
CA GLN A 30 -17.02 40.56 -25.93
C GLN A 30 -18.21 41.14 -26.70
N GLY A 31 -18.01 41.46 -27.97
CA GLY A 31 -19.08 41.86 -28.90
C GLY A 31 -19.32 40.76 -29.94
N LYS A 32 -19.66 41.14 -31.19
CA LYS A 32 -19.70 40.20 -32.32
C LYS A 32 -18.37 39.45 -32.55
N HIS A 33 -17.25 40.05 -32.11
CA HIS A 33 -15.93 39.44 -32.12
C HIS A 33 -15.19 39.79 -30.84
N LEU A 34 -14.45 38.83 -30.29
CA LEU A 34 -13.57 39.06 -29.16
C LEU A 34 -12.44 40.05 -29.51
N SER A 35 -12.21 41.01 -28.62
CA SER A 35 -11.12 41.97 -28.75
C SER A 35 -10.46 42.27 -27.42
N PHE A 36 -9.16 42.57 -27.47
CA PHE A 36 -8.32 42.84 -26.31
C PHE A 36 -7.63 44.19 -26.45
N ARG A 37 -7.51 44.92 -25.34
CA ARG A 37 -6.69 46.12 -25.24
C ARG A 37 -5.63 45.90 -24.17
N ALA A 38 -4.36 46.04 -24.55
CA ALA A 38 -3.25 46.01 -23.61
C ALA A 38 -3.19 47.31 -22.79
N PRO A 39 -2.61 47.32 -21.58
CA PRO A 39 -2.52 48.51 -20.72
C PRO A 39 -1.95 49.76 -21.42
N GLU A 40 -1.01 49.58 -22.34
CA GLU A 40 -0.32 50.68 -23.04
C GLU A 40 -0.89 50.96 -24.44
N GLN A 41 -1.95 50.25 -24.85
CA GLN A 41 -2.49 50.34 -26.20
C GLN A 41 -3.76 51.20 -26.25
N LYS A 42 -3.78 52.19 -27.16
CA LYS A 42 -4.94 53.10 -27.31
C LYS A 42 -6.19 52.40 -27.86
N ASN A 43 -6.02 51.50 -28.82
CA ASN A 43 -7.13 50.86 -29.55
C ASN A 43 -7.26 49.37 -29.21
N PHE A 44 -8.50 48.85 -29.28
CA PHE A 44 -8.75 47.42 -29.19
C PHE A 44 -8.21 46.68 -30.41
N THR A 45 -7.56 45.54 -30.18
CA THR A 45 -7.14 44.62 -31.22
C THR A 45 -8.12 43.47 -31.30
N TYR A 46 -8.69 43.24 -32.48
CA TYR A 46 -9.56 42.09 -32.69
C TYR A 46 -8.75 40.79 -32.67
N MET A 47 -9.31 39.76 -32.05
CA MET A 47 -8.66 38.47 -31.99
C MET A 47 -8.46 37.87 -33.41
N LYS A 48 -9.43 38.08 -34.31
CA LYS A 48 -9.37 37.66 -35.71
C LYS A 48 -8.22 38.30 -36.50
N SER A 49 -7.79 39.52 -36.15
CA SER A 49 -6.67 40.18 -36.84
C SER A 49 -5.32 39.62 -36.42
N LEU A 50 -5.27 38.81 -35.36
CA LEU A 50 -4.06 38.09 -34.96
C LEU A 50 -3.78 36.87 -35.87
N GLY A 51 -4.73 36.48 -36.72
CA GLY A 51 -4.63 35.37 -37.69
C GLY A 51 -5.70 34.31 -37.46
N SER A 52 -5.93 33.45 -38.46
CA SER A 52 -6.92 32.37 -38.41
C SER A 52 -6.71 31.43 -37.22
N TYR A 53 -5.46 31.26 -36.77
CA TYR A 53 -5.07 30.48 -35.60
C TYR A 53 -5.64 31.00 -34.26
N TYR A 54 -6.09 32.25 -34.23
CA TYR A 54 -6.68 32.91 -33.05
C TYR A 54 -8.19 33.18 -33.23
N SER A 55 -8.86 32.50 -34.17
CA SER A 55 -10.33 32.54 -34.19
C SER A 55 -10.89 31.95 -32.89
N GLU A 56 -12.04 32.46 -32.45
CA GLU A 56 -12.71 31.96 -31.23
C GLU A 56 -12.94 30.45 -31.30
N GLU A 57 -13.30 29.94 -32.48
CA GLU A 57 -13.52 28.51 -32.72
C GLU A 57 -12.23 27.70 -32.51
N ASN A 58 -11.11 28.14 -33.09
CA ASN A 58 -9.82 27.46 -32.91
C ASN A 58 -9.33 27.52 -31.47
N VAL A 59 -9.62 28.61 -30.75
CA VAL A 59 -9.29 28.72 -29.33
C VAL A 59 -10.16 27.80 -28.48
N ARG A 60 -11.46 27.69 -28.75
CA ARG A 60 -12.33 26.71 -28.08
C ARG A 60 -11.86 25.28 -28.33
N ILE A 61 -11.49 24.93 -29.56
CA ILE A 61 -10.93 23.61 -29.90
C ILE A 61 -9.65 23.33 -29.11
N ARG A 62 -8.74 24.33 -28.97
CA ARG A 62 -7.50 24.18 -28.20
C ARG A 62 -7.74 24.03 -26.70
N LEU A 63 -8.66 24.80 -26.15
CA LEU A 63 -9.06 24.70 -24.74
C LEU A 63 -9.70 23.34 -24.45
N ALA A 64 -10.55 22.83 -25.35
CA ALA A 64 -11.10 21.48 -25.25
C ALA A 64 -10.01 20.40 -25.27
N LYS A 65 -8.97 20.55 -26.10
CA LYS A 65 -7.82 19.64 -26.12
C LYS A 65 -6.94 19.74 -24.86
N ASN A 66 -6.89 20.90 -24.19
CA ASN A 66 -6.17 21.07 -22.91
C ASN A 66 -6.87 20.36 -21.74
N ARG A 67 -8.20 20.18 -21.77
CA ARG A 67 -8.93 19.38 -20.76
C ARG A 67 -8.41 17.94 -20.64
N ASN A 68 -7.94 17.37 -21.75
CA ASN A 68 -7.40 16.00 -21.78
C ASN A 68 -5.94 15.90 -21.30
N LYS A 69 -5.29 17.03 -20.97
CA LYS A 69 -3.95 17.08 -20.35
C LYS A 69 -3.99 17.25 -18.83
N ILE A 70 -5.18 17.24 -18.23
CA ILE A 70 -5.29 17.07 -16.78
C ILE A 70 -4.57 15.77 -16.47
N LYS A 71 -3.42 15.86 -15.79
CA LYS A 71 -2.82 14.71 -15.14
C LYS A 71 -3.96 14.13 -14.31
N ALA A 72 -4.51 12.99 -14.74
CA ALA A 72 -5.44 12.24 -13.92
C ALA A 72 -4.86 12.23 -12.51
N PRO A 73 -5.66 12.50 -11.46
CA PRO A 73 -5.14 12.51 -10.10
C PRO A 73 -4.38 11.20 -9.95
N ARG A 74 -3.02 11.30 -9.90
CA ARG A 74 -2.17 10.13 -9.69
C ARG A 74 -2.80 9.45 -8.51
N HIS A 75 -3.13 8.16 -8.60
CA HIS A 75 -3.65 7.40 -7.47
C HIS A 75 -2.83 7.80 -6.24
N LEU A 76 -3.40 8.70 -5.42
CA LEU A 76 -2.71 9.21 -4.26
C LEU A 76 -2.72 7.98 -3.37
N SER A 77 -1.56 7.37 -3.17
CA SER A 77 -1.40 6.33 -2.17
C SER A 77 -2.11 6.84 -0.91
N ARG A 78 -3.19 6.18 -0.48
CA ARG A 78 -3.93 6.56 0.75
C ARG A 78 -3.06 6.41 2.00
N GLU A 79 -1.87 5.83 1.84
CA GLU A 79 -0.85 5.67 2.85
C GLU A 79 -0.36 7.03 3.36
N ALA A 80 -0.35 7.16 4.69
CA ALA A 80 0.27 8.29 5.39
C ALA A 80 1.78 8.32 5.09
N ARG A 81 2.36 9.52 4.95
CA ARG A 81 3.81 9.71 4.80
C ARG A 81 4.37 10.59 5.90
N LEU A 82 5.68 10.49 6.11
CA LEU A 82 6.39 11.30 7.11
C LEU A 82 6.38 12.78 6.75
N TYR A 83 6.27 13.63 7.77
CA TYR A 83 6.41 15.07 7.61
C TYR A 83 7.85 15.43 7.23
N ILE A 84 7.97 16.43 6.35
CA ILE A 84 9.25 16.98 5.93
C ILE A 84 9.75 17.91 7.03
N ASN A 85 10.98 17.66 7.51
CA ASN A 85 11.62 18.55 8.46
C ASN A 85 12.11 19.82 7.74
N ILE A 86 11.49 20.95 8.07
CA ILE A 86 11.76 22.24 7.46
C ILE A 86 13.20 22.71 7.76
N SER A 87 13.80 22.32 8.90
CA SER A 87 15.15 22.73 9.29
C SER A 87 16.28 21.98 8.59
N THR A 88 15.99 20.86 7.93
CA THR A 88 17.03 20.01 7.30
C THR A 88 17.52 20.52 5.95
N TYR A 89 16.82 21.46 5.32
CA TYR A 89 17.20 22.03 4.04
C TYR A 89 17.79 23.44 4.24
N VAL A 90 19.09 23.49 4.54
CA VAL A 90 19.85 24.75 4.60
C VAL A 90 20.96 24.69 3.57
N THR A 91 20.59 24.92 2.31
CA THR A 91 21.52 25.34 1.27
C THR A 91 21.01 26.62 0.64
N THR A 92 21.69 27.71 1.00
CA THR A 92 21.75 29.06 0.39
C THR A 92 20.77 29.36 -0.77
N GLY A 93 19.91 30.36 -0.55
CA GLY A 93 19.25 31.15 -1.61
C GLY A 93 17.80 30.83 -1.95
N ASN A 94 17.28 29.62 -1.62
CA ASN A 94 15.91 29.22 -1.99
C ASN A 94 15.04 28.76 -0.80
N ARG A 95 15.33 29.31 0.38
CA ARG A 95 14.73 28.92 1.67
C ARG A 95 13.22 29.12 1.68
N GLU A 96 12.72 30.27 1.24
CA GLU A 96 11.28 30.59 1.27
C GLU A 96 10.44 29.66 0.37
N GLY A 97 10.95 29.35 -0.82
CA GLY A 97 10.29 28.43 -1.76
C GLY A 97 10.20 27.01 -1.19
N PHE A 98 11.29 26.53 -0.60
CA PHE A 98 11.33 25.24 0.08
C PHE A 98 10.42 25.20 1.30
N GLU A 99 10.47 26.22 2.16
CA GLU A 99 9.63 26.31 3.36
C GLU A 99 8.15 26.31 3.01
N ARG A 100 7.73 27.09 2.00
CA ARG A 100 6.33 27.11 1.54
C ARG A 100 5.90 25.77 0.98
N TRP A 101 6.77 25.11 0.21
CA TRP A 101 6.50 23.78 -0.32
C TRP A 101 6.41 22.72 0.79
N ALA A 102 7.33 22.72 1.76
CA ALA A 102 7.35 21.80 2.88
C ALA A 102 6.11 21.96 3.78
N LYS A 103 5.71 23.21 4.09
CA LYS A 103 4.45 23.50 4.81
C LYS A 103 3.24 22.96 4.07
N LEU A 104 3.13 23.19 2.76
CA LEU A 104 2.03 22.67 1.95
C LEU A 104 2.01 21.13 1.89
N ASN A 105 3.19 20.50 1.82
CA ASN A 105 3.30 19.05 1.83
C ASN A 105 2.84 18.48 3.19
N ASN A 106 3.35 19.02 4.29
CA ASN A 106 3.01 18.56 5.63
C ASN A 106 1.52 18.76 5.92
N LEU A 107 0.90 19.85 5.45
CA LEU A 107 -0.55 20.06 5.55
C LEU A 107 -1.34 18.97 4.80
N LYS A 108 -0.88 18.56 3.61
CA LYS A 108 -1.50 17.46 2.86
C LYS A 108 -1.36 16.13 3.59
N GLU A 109 -0.19 15.85 4.18
CA GLU A 109 0.02 14.63 4.96
C GLU A 109 -0.77 14.65 6.29
N ALA A 110 -0.96 15.81 6.91
CA ALA A 110 -1.83 15.99 8.06
C ALA A 110 -3.29 15.70 7.72
N ALA A 111 -3.79 16.21 6.59
CA ALA A 111 -5.14 15.88 6.11
C ALA A 111 -5.30 14.37 5.82
N ARG A 112 -4.29 13.70 5.23
CA ARG A 112 -4.34 12.24 5.03
C ARG A 112 -4.35 11.47 6.36
N THR A 113 -3.53 11.90 7.31
CA THR A 113 -3.47 11.32 8.65
C THR A 113 -4.82 11.45 9.35
N PHE A 114 -5.42 12.65 9.31
CA PHE A 114 -6.74 12.90 9.87
C PHE A 114 -7.81 12.00 9.23
N ASN A 115 -7.84 11.90 7.90
CA ASN A 115 -8.78 11.03 7.20
C ASN A 115 -8.60 9.57 7.61
N TYR A 116 -7.36 9.06 7.67
CA TYR A 116 -7.09 7.69 8.12
C TYR A 116 -7.58 7.45 9.55
N LEU A 117 -7.26 8.35 10.48
CA LEU A 117 -7.68 8.22 11.87
C LEU A 117 -9.22 8.30 11.99
N SER A 118 -9.86 9.20 11.25
CA SER A 118 -11.33 9.31 11.23
C SER A 118 -12.00 8.07 10.64
N GLU A 119 -11.49 7.53 9.51
CA GLU A 119 -12.04 6.33 8.87
C GLU A 119 -11.90 5.07 9.75
N ASN A 120 -10.90 5.05 10.64
CA ASN A 120 -10.64 3.92 11.54
C ASN A 120 -11.10 4.15 12.99
N ASN A 121 -11.80 5.26 13.27
CA ASN A 121 -12.23 5.65 14.63
C ASN A 121 -11.06 5.79 15.63
N LEU A 122 -9.92 6.29 15.19
CA LEU A 122 -8.68 6.46 15.96
C LEU A 122 -8.35 7.95 16.23
N LEU A 123 -9.37 8.82 16.25
CA LEU A 123 -9.17 10.25 16.53
C LEU A 123 -8.81 10.52 18.00
N ASN A 124 -9.21 9.63 18.91
CA ASN A 124 -8.76 9.63 20.29
C ASN A 124 -7.34 9.06 20.38
N TYR A 125 -6.45 9.76 21.07
CA TYR A 125 -5.05 9.37 21.21
C TYR A 125 -4.86 8.05 21.97
N GLU A 126 -5.66 7.80 23.02
CA GLU A 126 -5.62 6.56 23.79
C GLU A 126 -6.08 5.37 22.93
N ASP A 127 -7.20 5.52 22.21
CA ASP A 127 -7.68 4.50 21.26
C ASP A 127 -6.65 4.23 20.16
N PHE A 128 -5.96 5.27 19.67
CA PHE A 128 -4.86 5.13 18.72
C PHE A 128 -3.68 4.34 19.30
N GLN A 129 -3.23 4.67 20.52
CA GLN A 129 -2.13 3.94 21.18
C GLN A 129 -2.49 2.48 21.44
N GLN A 130 -3.73 2.22 21.86
CA GLN A 130 -4.23 0.86 22.04
C GLN A 130 -4.24 0.11 20.70
N HIS A 131 -4.74 0.74 19.63
CA HIS A 131 -4.77 0.12 18.30
C HIS A 131 -3.37 -0.21 17.76
N VAL A 132 -2.38 0.65 18.01
CA VAL A 132 -0.97 0.34 17.69
C VAL A 132 -0.50 -0.90 18.44
N SER A 133 -0.77 -0.98 19.74
CA SER A 133 -0.42 -2.14 20.57
C SER A 133 -1.11 -3.42 20.08
N ASP A 134 -2.38 -3.34 19.71
CA ASP A 134 -3.17 -4.48 19.23
C ASP A 134 -2.64 -5.00 17.89
N VAL A 135 -2.28 -4.09 16.96
CA VAL A 135 -1.68 -4.47 15.68
C VAL A 135 -0.30 -5.10 15.89
N ASP A 136 0.53 -4.54 16.78
CA ASP A 136 1.83 -5.10 17.13
C ASP A 136 1.71 -6.50 17.74
N ALA A 137 0.74 -6.69 18.65
CA ALA A 137 0.42 -7.98 19.25
C ALA A 137 -0.08 -8.99 18.19
N SER A 138 -0.94 -8.54 17.26
CA SER A 138 -1.47 -9.37 16.18
C SER A 138 -0.37 -9.84 15.22
N VAL A 139 0.58 -8.97 14.86
CA VAL A 139 1.76 -9.35 14.04
C VAL A 139 2.58 -10.42 14.75
N LYS A 140 2.86 -10.26 16.06
CA LYS A 140 3.60 -11.25 16.86
C LYS A 140 2.85 -12.58 16.96
N ALA A 141 1.53 -12.54 17.16
CA ALA A 141 0.70 -13.74 17.21
C ALA A 141 0.71 -14.48 15.87
N ALA A 142 0.61 -13.76 14.74
CA ALA A 142 0.72 -14.36 13.40
C ALA A 142 2.09 -15.01 13.18
N ASP A 143 3.18 -14.39 13.65
CA ASP A 143 4.54 -14.97 13.60
C ASP A 143 4.65 -16.28 14.40
N GLN A 144 4.11 -16.30 15.61
CA GLN A 144 4.04 -17.49 16.44
C GLN A 144 3.21 -18.59 15.76
N ARG A 145 2.06 -18.25 15.18
CA ARG A 145 1.22 -19.22 14.46
C ARG A 145 1.93 -19.79 13.24
N ILE A 146 2.62 -18.98 12.45
CA ILE A 146 3.42 -19.47 11.31
C ILE A 146 4.50 -20.44 11.78
N THR A 147 5.18 -20.14 12.88
CA THR A 147 6.21 -21.00 13.46
C THR A 147 5.62 -22.33 13.92
N GLN A 148 4.47 -22.28 14.58
CA GLN A 148 3.75 -23.46 15.02
C GLN A 148 3.30 -24.32 13.82
N ILE A 149 2.69 -23.74 12.79
CA ILE A 149 2.28 -24.47 11.58
C ILE A 149 3.48 -25.10 10.88
N ASN A 150 4.62 -24.40 10.81
CA ASN A 150 5.85 -24.97 10.25
C ASN A 150 6.32 -26.21 11.01
N SER A 151 6.27 -26.17 12.34
CA SER A 151 6.62 -27.33 13.16
C SER A 151 5.65 -28.49 12.93
N GLU A 152 4.33 -28.22 12.89
CA GLU A 152 3.30 -29.22 12.61
C GLU A 152 3.48 -29.84 11.22
N LEU A 153 3.77 -29.03 10.20
CA LEU A 153 4.05 -29.51 8.84
C LEU A 153 5.26 -30.43 8.80
N SER A 154 6.35 -30.05 9.48
CA SER A 154 7.54 -30.89 9.58
C SER A 154 7.22 -32.25 10.21
N THR A 155 6.51 -32.24 11.35
CA THR A 155 6.06 -33.46 12.02
C THR A 155 5.15 -34.31 11.13
N GLN A 156 4.18 -33.71 10.44
CA GLN A 156 3.30 -34.45 9.53
C GLN A 156 4.05 -35.08 8.36
N LYS A 157 5.06 -34.40 7.79
CA LYS A 157 5.92 -34.95 6.72
C LYS A 157 6.78 -36.11 7.22
N ILE A 158 7.24 -36.07 8.47
CA ILE A 158 7.94 -37.18 9.11
C ILE A 158 6.97 -38.36 9.31
N ILE A 159 5.78 -38.12 9.85
CA ILE A 159 4.73 -39.13 10.03
C ILE A 159 4.37 -39.77 8.68
N GLN A 160 4.25 -38.99 7.61
CA GLN A 160 3.97 -39.49 6.26
C GLN A 160 5.03 -40.51 5.84
N LYS A 161 6.32 -40.13 5.88
CA LYS A 161 7.44 -41.00 5.52
C LYS A 161 7.47 -42.27 6.35
N HIS A 162 7.33 -42.15 7.67
CA HIS A 162 7.32 -43.30 8.57
C HIS A 162 6.14 -44.23 8.30
N CYS A 163 4.94 -43.69 8.05
CA CYS A 163 3.78 -44.48 7.69
C CYS A 163 3.96 -45.21 6.36
N ASP A 164 4.55 -44.57 5.36
CA ASP A 164 4.80 -45.17 4.05
C ASP A 164 5.83 -46.30 4.15
N SER A 165 6.97 -46.07 4.81
CA SER A 165 7.97 -47.10 5.07
C SER A 165 7.39 -48.25 5.92
N TYR A 166 6.59 -47.93 6.95
CA TYR A 166 5.95 -48.93 7.79
C TYR A 166 5.02 -49.84 6.98
N ARG A 167 4.22 -49.29 6.06
CA ARG A 167 3.34 -50.07 5.17
C ARG A 167 4.15 -51.00 4.25
N LEU A 168 5.28 -50.53 3.72
CA LEU A 168 6.18 -51.35 2.90
C LEU A 168 6.76 -52.52 3.70
N CYS A 169 7.30 -52.26 4.89
CA CYS A 169 7.84 -53.32 5.76
C CYS A 169 6.74 -54.31 6.19
N ARG A 170 5.53 -53.80 6.50
CA ARG A 170 4.39 -54.64 6.85
C ARG A 170 4.00 -55.61 5.72
N LYS A 171 4.09 -55.18 4.46
CA LYS A 171 3.85 -56.07 3.31
C LYS A 171 4.84 -57.23 3.27
N VAL A 172 6.14 -56.97 3.49
CA VAL A 172 7.18 -58.01 3.60
C VAL A 172 6.88 -59.00 4.74
N ILE A 173 6.43 -58.48 5.89
CA ILE A 173 6.05 -59.33 7.03
C ILE A 173 4.81 -60.18 6.72
N GLU A 174 3.82 -59.62 6.01
CA GLU A 174 2.61 -60.35 5.60
C GLU A 174 2.93 -61.43 4.55
N ASP A 175 3.82 -61.15 3.58
CA ASP A 175 4.26 -62.10 2.55
C ASP A 175 4.97 -63.33 3.15
N CYS A 176 5.65 -63.17 4.30
CA CYS A 176 6.27 -64.27 5.04
C CYS A 176 5.28 -65.38 5.42
N LYS A 177 4.01 -65.04 5.68
CA LYS A 177 2.96 -66.00 6.04
C LYS A 177 2.63 -66.96 4.88
N SER A 178 2.83 -66.51 3.65
CA SER A 178 2.58 -67.27 2.43
C SER A 178 3.85 -67.96 1.90
N ALA A 179 5.00 -67.75 2.55
CA ALA A 179 6.27 -68.29 2.10
C ALA A 179 6.40 -69.80 2.41
N LYS A 180 6.98 -70.56 1.48
CA LYS A 180 7.23 -72.01 1.65
C LYS A 180 8.11 -72.35 2.85
N ASN A 181 9.03 -71.45 3.23
CA ASN A 181 9.89 -71.59 4.41
C ASN A 181 9.97 -70.26 5.18
N PRO A 182 9.07 -70.04 6.17
CA PRO A 182 9.00 -68.77 6.90
C PRO A 182 10.26 -68.40 7.69
N LYS A 183 10.99 -69.40 8.22
CA LYS A 183 12.23 -69.15 8.97
C LYS A 183 13.32 -68.58 8.07
N ALA A 184 13.55 -69.21 6.90
CA ALA A 184 14.53 -68.73 5.93
C ALA A 184 14.15 -67.36 5.36
N TYR A 185 12.85 -67.12 5.11
CA TYR A 185 12.35 -65.83 4.65
C TYR A 185 12.64 -64.72 5.68
N ARG A 186 12.35 -64.97 6.96
CA ARG A 186 12.59 -64.00 8.03
C ARG A 186 14.07 -63.66 8.18
N THR A 187 14.97 -64.63 8.07
CA THR A 187 16.42 -64.36 8.10
C THR A 187 16.85 -63.49 6.92
N LYS A 188 16.30 -63.73 5.72
CA LYS A 188 16.60 -62.94 4.53
C LYS A 188 16.12 -61.48 4.64
N HIS A 189 14.96 -61.26 5.26
CA HIS A 189 14.33 -59.95 5.40
C HIS A 189 14.49 -59.35 6.81
N GLN A 190 15.55 -59.72 7.53
CA GLN A 190 15.73 -59.32 8.93
C GLN A 190 15.77 -57.79 9.10
N ALA A 191 16.36 -57.07 8.14
CA ALA A 191 16.44 -55.61 8.18
C ALA A 191 15.05 -54.95 8.14
N GLU A 192 14.14 -55.46 7.31
CA GLU A 192 12.77 -54.94 7.19
C GLU A 192 11.94 -55.20 8.44
N TYR A 193 12.16 -56.32 9.13
CA TYR A 193 11.53 -56.59 10.43
C TYR A 193 12.03 -55.62 11.52
N GLN A 194 13.34 -55.40 11.59
CA GLN A 194 13.92 -54.44 12.54
C GLN A 194 13.42 -53.01 12.26
N LEU A 195 13.37 -52.62 10.99
CA LEU A 195 12.86 -51.31 10.58
C LEU A 195 11.38 -51.15 10.91
N HIS A 196 10.55 -52.19 10.69
CA HIS A 196 9.13 -52.17 11.07
C HIS A 196 8.95 -51.88 12.57
N ASP A 197 9.73 -52.55 13.43
CA ASP A 197 9.61 -52.40 14.87
C ASP A 197 10.12 -51.03 15.35
N SER A 198 11.20 -50.51 14.75
CA SER A 198 11.68 -49.13 15.00
C SER A 198 10.63 -48.10 14.60
N LEU A 199 10.12 -48.18 13.37
CA LEU A 199 9.12 -47.25 12.86
C LEU A 199 7.82 -47.29 13.66
N LYS A 200 7.41 -48.47 14.15
CA LYS A 200 6.25 -48.59 15.02
C LYS A 200 6.44 -47.83 16.33
N LYS A 201 7.64 -47.91 16.92
CA LYS A 201 7.98 -47.17 18.15
C LYS A 201 8.07 -45.67 17.89
N GLU A 202 8.77 -45.25 16.85
CA GLU A 202 8.89 -43.83 16.46
C GLU A 202 7.52 -43.19 16.18
N LEU A 203 6.63 -43.91 15.48
CA LEU A 203 5.26 -43.46 15.26
C LEU A 203 4.46 -43.35 16.56
N GLN A 204 4.63 -44.28 17.51
CA GLN A 204 4.01 -44.20 18.83
C GLN A 204 4.54 -43.00 19.64
N ASP A 205 5.84 -42.73 19.59
CA ASP A 205 6.48 -41.57 20.24
C ASP A 205 5.96 -40.25 19.66
N LEU A 206 5.58 -40.24 18.37
CA LEU A 206 4.89 -39.12 17.69
C LEU A 206 3.37 -39.08 17.96
N GLY A 207 2.85 -39.91 18.86
CA GLY A 207 1.43 -39.97 19.23
C GLY A 207 0.54 -40.70 18.22
N VAL A 208 1.10 -41.40 17.24
CA VAL A 208 0.35 -42.17 16.23
C VAL A 208 0.10 -43.59 16.75
N THR A 209 -1.04 -43.77 17.43
CA THR A 209 -1.46 -45.09 17.92
C THR A 209 -2.07 -45.98 16.84
N LYS A 210 -2.74 -45.38 15.86
CA LYS A 210 -3.31 -46.04 14.68
C LYS A 210 -2.75 -45.41 13.42
N ILE A 211 -2.13 -46.24 12.58
CA ILE A 211 -1.58 -45.81 11.29
C ILE A 211 -2.70 -45.17 10.44
N PRO A 212 -2.65 -43.85 10.19
CA PRO A 212 -3.64 -43.18 9.36
C PRO A 212 -3.55 -43.65 7.91
N SER A 213 -4.54 -43.36 7.07
CA SER A 213 -4.44 -43.58 5.62
C SER A 213 -3.55 -42.50 4.97
N SER A 214 -2.98 -42.78 3.81
CA SER A 214 -2.17 -41.80 3.07
C SER A 214 -2.98 -40.52 2.81
N ASN A 215 -4.23 -40.66 2.33
CA ASN A 215 -5.14 -39.54 2.11
C ASN A 215 -5.39 -38.71 3.38
N LYS A 216 -5.50 -39.34 4.56
CA LYS A 216 -5.73 -38.60 5.80
C LYS A 216 -4.53 -37.72 6.17
N ILE A 217 -3.31 -38.22 5.98
CA ILE A 217 -2.08 -37.46 6.22
C ILE A 217 -1.97 -36.33 5.18
N GLN A 218 -2.19 -36.65 3.91
CA GLN A 218 -2.12 -35.69 2.81
C GLN A 218 -3.10 -34.53 3.00
N ASN A 219 -4.37 -34.83 3.31
CA ASN A 219 -5.38 -33.80 3.59
C ASN A 219 -4.98 -32.92 4.79
N ARG A 220 -4.33 -33.48 5.82
CA ARG A 220 -3.85 -32.69 6.97
C ARG A 220 -2.71 -31.76 6.56
N ILE A 221 -1.77 -32.22 5.74
CA ILE A 221 -0.68 -31.41 5.20
C ILE A 221 -1.25 -30.26 4.35
N GLU A 222 -2.15 -30.56 3.41
CA GLU A 222 -2.77 -29.55 2.54
C GLU A 222 -3.55 -28.49 3.34
N ASN A 223 -4.29 -28.91 4.37
CA ASN A 223 -4.97 -27.97 5.26
C ASN A 223 -3.99 -27.05 5.99
N LEU A 224 -2.87 -27.59 6.51
CA LEU A 224 -1.83 -26.80 7.17
C LEU A 224 -1.13 -25.84 6.21
N GLU A 225 -0.86 -26.27 4.97
CA GLU A 225 -0.27 -25.41 3.94
C GLU A 225 -1.22 -24.26 3.54
N SER A 226 -2.51 -24.56 3.42
CA SER A 226 -3.56 -23.54 3.20
C SER A 226 -3.64 -22.54 4.35
N GLU A 227 -3.66 -23.03 5.60
CA GLU A 227 -3.68 -22.19 6.80
C GLU A 227 -2.43 -21.31 6.90
N GLN A 228 -1.25 -21.87 6.58
CA GLN A 228 -0.01 -21.10 6.52
C GLN A 228 -0.12 -19.97 5.49
N ALA A 229 -0.58 -20.27 4.28
CA ALA A 229 -0.70 -19.28 3.21
C ALA A 229 -1.72 -18.18 3.57
N ALA A 230 -2.78 -18.52 4.31
CA ALA A 230 -3.73 -17.54 4.83
C ALA A 230 -3.10 -16.65 5.91
N THR A 231 -2.42 -17.26 6.89
CA THR A 231 -1.77 -16.56 8.02
C THR A 231 -0.65 -15.63 7.53
N VAL A 232 0.13 -16.04 6.52
CA VAL A 232 1.16 -15.19 5.90
C VAL A 232 0.54 -13.97 5.23
N ARG A 233 -0.57 -14.15 4.51
CA ARG A 233 -1.30 -13.03 3.88
C ARG A 233 -1.85 -12.06 4.92
N GLU A 234 -2.45 -12.57 5.98
CA GLU A 234 -2.95 -11.76 7.10
C GLU A 234 -1.82 -10.95 7.74
N LYS A 235 -0.68 -11.59 8.03
CA LYS A 235 0.51 -10.91 8.57
C LYS A 235 0.97 -9.77 7.66
N GLN A 236 0.98 -9.96 6.34
CA GLN A 236 1.37 -8.90 5.40
C GLN A 236 0.43 -7.69 5.47
N GLU A 237 -0.88 -7.91 5.58
CA GLU A 237 -1.85 -6.82 5.74
C GLU A 237 -1.69 -6.11 7.09
N LEU A 238 -1.47 -6.85 8.17
CA LEU A 238 -1.15 -6.29 9.49
C LEU A 238 0.13 -5.44 9.45
N GLN A 239 1.17 -5.88 8.75
CA GLN A 239 2.41 -5.11 8.59
C GLN A 239 2.21 -3.82 7.79
N LYS A 240 1.33 -3.80 6.78
CA LYS A 240 0.97 -2.56 6.07
C LYS A 240 0.27 -1.56 6.99
N LYS A 241 -0.66 -2.04 7.83
CA LYS A 241 -1.31 -1.22 8.87
C LYS A 241 -0.30 -0.70 9.87
N GLN A 242 0.56 -1.58 10.40
CA GLN A 242 1.63 -1.25 11.34
C GLN A 242 2.55 -0.15 10.80
N LYS A 243 2.97 -0.24 9.52
CA LYS A 243 3.77 0.81 8.86
C LYS A 243 3.04 2.16 8.82
N THR A 244 1.77 2.16 8.45
CA THR A 244 0.95 3.37 8.39
C THR A 244 0.82 4.01 9.77
N LEU A 245 0.49 3.22 10.79
CA LEU A 245 0.37 3.69 12.17
C LEU A 245 1.71 4.22 12.72
N ASN A 246 2.83 3.57 12.38
CA ASN A 246 4.16 4.03 12.77
C ASN A 246 4.52 5.39 12.16
N ILE A 247 4.15 5.63 10.90
CA ILE A 247 4.32 6.93 10.25
C ILE A 247 3.50 8.00 10.97
N ILE A 248 2.24 7.70 11.28
CA ILE A 248 1.35 8.61 12.01
C ILE A 248 1.93 8.93 13.39
N ARG A 249 2.41 7.92 14.12
CA ARG A 249 3.08 8.10 15.41
C ARG A 249 4.30 9.01 15.31
N GLN A 250 5.15 8.80 14.30
CA GLN A 250 6.32 9.67 14.05
C GLN A 250 5.92 11.11 13.71
N ASN A 251 4.86 11.30 12.92
CA ASN A 251 4.31 12.62 12.61
C ASN A 251 3.80 13.35 13.86
N PHE A 252 3.10 12.65 14.76
CA PHE A 252 2.70 13.22 16.05
C PHE A 252 3.90 13.66 16.88
N THR A 253 4.93 12.83 17.00
CA THR A 253 6.17 13.19 17.70
C THR A 253 6.85 14.41 17.07
N ALA A 254 6.88 14.50 15.74
CA ALA A 254 7.45 15.65 15.04
C ALA A 254 6.66 16.94 15.30
N LEU A 255 5.32 16.88 15.41
CA LEU A 255 4.49 18.03 15.76
C LEU A 255 4.69 18.48 17.20
N LEU A 256 4.72 17.54 18.15
CA LEU A 256 4.90 17.84 19.57
C LEU A 256 6.28 18.45 19.86
N ASN A 257 7.30 18.06 19.08
CA ASN A 257 8.66 18.56 19.23
C ASN A 257 8.97 19.79 18.35
N ALA A 258 8.00 20.29 17.57
CA ALA A 258 8.21 21.47 16.74
C ALA A 258 8.14 22.75 17.60
N PRO A 259 9.08 23.71 17.46
CA PRO A 259 8.89 25.05 18.02
C PRO A 259 7.61 25.64 17.43
N GLU A 260 6.75 26.20 18.28
CA GLU A 260 5.37 26.61 17.97
C GLU A 260 5.17 27.02 16.51
N MET A 261 4.39 26.24 15.77
CA MET A 261 3.93 26.66 14.44
C MET A 261 3.04 27.87 14.63
N GLN A 262 3.59 29.08 14.46
CA GLN A 262 2.81 30.29 14.30
C GLN A 262 1.92 30.10 13.07
N ILE A 263 0.65 29.81 13.32
CA ILE A 263 -0.39 29.88 12.31
C ILE A 263 -0.46 31.35 11.92
N PRO A 264 -0.20 31.74 10.65
CA PRO A 264 -0.43 33.10 10.23
C PRO A 264 -1.94 33.32 10.25
N ILE A 265 -2.44 33.86 11.36
CA ILE A 265 -3.76 34.45 11.42
C ILE A 265 -3.69 35.61 10.43
N SER A 266 -4.38 35.47 9.30
CA SER A 266 -4.57 36.58 8.38
C SER A 266 -5.51 37.57 9.06
N GLU A 267 -4.96 38.48 9.86
CA GLU A 267 -5.64 39.72 10.29
C GLU A 267 -5.89 40.59 9.06
N LYS A 268 -6.92 40.23 8.29
CA LYS A 268 -7.59 41.14 7.36
C LYS A 268 -9.06 40.83 7.40
N GLU A 269 -9.70 41.34 8.44
CA GLU A 269 -10.98 42.06 8.39
C GLU A 269 -11.37 42.42 9.82
N LEU A 270 -11.14 43.69 10.19
CA LEU A 270 -11.96 44.48 11.13
C LEU A 270 -11.27 45.84 11.34
N THR A 271 -11.34 46.70 10.32
CA THR A 271 -11.31 48.16 10.54
C THR A 271 -12.16 48.84 9.46
N LEU A 272 -13.20 49.54 9.96
CA LEU A 272 -14.21 50.40 9.32
C LEU A 272 -15.40 49.73 8.66
#